data_AF-I0HIA2-F1
#
_entry.id   AF-I0HIA2-F1
#
_cell.length_a   1.000
_cell.length_b   1.000
_cell.length_c   1.000
_cell.angle_alpha   90.00
_cell.angle_beta   90.00
_cell.angle_gamma   90.00
#
_symmetry.space_group_name_H-M   'P 1'
#
loop_
_entity.id
_entity.type
_entity.pdbx_description
1 polymer ?
#
loop_
_entity_poly.entity_id
_entity_poly.type
_entity_poly.pdbx_seq_one_letter_code
_entity_poly.pdbx_strand_id
1 'polypeptide(L)'
;MLKLARQSATLTQERLAEELGVDVTTVQGWESGRRPLAAMGAGDFLKLCGRLSRLGAPAATGRHLRESIEADQVLTTGVVAGESWVEPDSHPLAASVHRWTITNLILWPILGRIPRHLHEFVPQVPRRGPTPTQPTLSAEERTRFLNHLPDHRRTRTAVRRGATAPTGRLPPRLRRTTRGGRLAPHGVEPRGTPQARRAEHRGTPGGPLSISSPGGRRRQHTPLRLRRAHDEPG
;
A
#
# COMPACT_ATOMS: atom_id res chain seq x y z
N MET A 1 7.97 3.27 -5.60
CA MET A 1 7.74 2.03 -6.36
C MET A 1 7.39 2.24 -7.83
N LEU A 2 6.41 3.09 -8.19
CA LEU A 2 5.97 3.29 -9.58
C LEU A 2 7.12 3.50 -10.59
N LYS A 3 8.07 4.37 -10.22
CA LYS A 3 9.26 4.62 -11.03
C LYS A 3 10.09 3.37 -11.32
N LEU A 4 10.26 2.49 -10.34
CA LEU A 4 10.99 1.23 -10.54
C LEU A 4 10.22 0.31 -11.50
N ALA A 5 8.90 0.18 -11.33
CA ALA A 5 8.06 -0.59 -12.24
C ALA A 5 8.15 -0.07 -13.68
N ARG A 6 8.03 1.25 -13.88
CA ARG A 6 8.18 1.87 -15.20
C ARG A 6 9.57 1.61 -15.81
N GLN A 7 10.63 1.79 -15.03
CA GLN A 7 11.99 1.59 -15.53
C GLN A 7 12.29 0.13 -15.84
N SER A 8 11.75 -0.82 -15.06
CA SER A 8 11.86 -2.25 -15.36
C SER A 8 11.18 -2.64 -16.68
N ALA A 9 10.12 -1.92 -17.06
CA ALA A 9 9.46 -2.03 -18.36
C ALA A 9 10.18 -1.23 -19.48
N THR A 10 11.34 -0.63 -19.21
CA THR A 10 12.10 0.22 -20.15
C THR A 10 11.34 1.43 -20.70
N LEU A 11 10.31 1.90 -19.99
CA LEU A 11 9.47 3.02 -20.43
C LEU A 11 10.02 4.37 -19.96
N THR A 12 9.89 5.41 -20.79
CA THR A 12 10.05 6.82 -20.36
C THR A 12 8.78 7.33 -19.68
N GLN A 13 8.84 8.50 -19.02
CA GLN A 13 7.65 9.10 -18.41
C GLN A 13 6.63 9.51 -19.47
N GLU A 14 7.10 10.04 -20.60
CA GLU A 14 6.30 10.45 -21.75
C GLU A 14 5.58 9.24 -22.36
N ARG A 15 6.32 8.14 -22.56
CA ARG A 15 5.75 6.91 -23.12
C ARG A 15 4.70 6.30 -22.19
N LEU A 16 4.95 6.29 -20.88
CA LEU A 16 3.95 5.84 -19.91
C LEU A 16 2.72 6.76 -19.92
N ALA A 17 2.92 8.08 -19.99
CA ALA A 17 1.83 9.04 -20.02
C ALA A 17 0.94 8.85 -21.26
N GLU A 18 1.54 8.65 -22.43
CA GLU A 18 0.86 8.34 -23.69
C GLU A 18 0.04 7.05 -23.60
N GLU A 19 0.64 5.95 -23.13
CA GLU A 19 -0.05 4.66 -22.94
C GLU A 19 -1.18 4.73 -21.91
N LEU A 20 -1.04 5.64 -20.94
CA LEU A 20 -2.05 5.86 -19.93
C LEU A 20 -3.17 6.82 -20.38
N GLY A 21 -2.92 7.64 -21.40
CA GLY A 21 -3.81 8.72 -21.81
C GLY A 21 -3.87 9.86 -20.78
N VAL A 22 -2.77 10.14 -20.09
CA VAL A 22 -2.65 11.20 -19.07
C VAL A 22 -1.52 12.15 -19.42
N ASP A 23 -1.51 13.34 -18.81
CA ASP A 23 -0.41 14.28 -18.97
C ASP A 23 0.87 13.79 -18.28
N VAL A 24 2.05 14.09 -18.86
CA VAL A 24 3.35 13.68 -18.31
C VAL A 24 3.58 14.21 -16.89
N THR A 25 3.06 15.40 -16.57
CA THR A 25 3.14 15.99 -15.23
C THR A 25 2.34 15.18 -14.20
N THR A 26 1.33 14.43 -14.64
CA THR A 26 0.58 13.50 -13.78
C THR A 26 1.45 12.31 -13.39
N VAL A 27 2.16 11.71 -14.36
CA VAL A 27 3.12 10.64 -14.09
C VAL A 27 4.25 11.13 -13.18
N GLN A 28 4.80 12.32 -13.45
CA GLN A 28 5.80 12.95 -12.60
C GLN A 28 5.29 13.17 -11.17
N GLY A 29 4.05 13.64 -11.02
CA GLY A 29 3.42 13.83 -9.72
C GLY A 29 3.29 12.52 -8.93
N TRP A 30 2.91 11.43 -9.60
CA TRP A 30 2.86 10.11 -8.97
C TRP A 30 4.26 9.59 -8.58
N GLU A 31 5.24 9.72 -9.47
CA GLU A 31 6.60 9.23 -9.20
C GLU A 31 7.33 10.02 -8.13
N SER A 32 7.05 11.31 -8.01
CA SER A 32 7.64 12.16 -6.97
C SER A 32 6.87 12.12 -5.65
N GLY A 33 5.73 11.42 -5.58
CA GLY A 33 4.84 11.43 -4.43
C GLY A 33 4.04 12.72 -4.23
N ARG A 34 4.17 13.73 -5.11
CA ARG A 34 3.36 14.98 -5.04
C ARG A 34 1.87 14.71 -5.29
N ARG A 35 1.56 13.63 -5.99
CA ARG A 35 0.22 13.08 -6.14
C ARG A 35 0.27 11.64 -5.64
N PRO A 36 -0.15 11.36 -4.40
CA PRO A 36 -0.04 10.01 -3.85
C PRO A 36 -0.91 9.04 -4.62
N LEU A 37 -0.40 7.84 -4.90
CA LEU A 37 -1.19 6.78 -5.55
C LEU A 37 -2.39 6.35 -4.71
N ALA A 38 -2.33 6.55 -3.38
CA ALA A 38 -3.45 6.33 -2.47
C ALA A 38 -4.69 7.19 -2.79
N ALA A 39 -4.51 8.34 -3.44
CA ALA A 39 -5.61 9.22 -3.84
C ALA A 39 -6.27 8.80 -5.17
N MET A 40 -5.71 7.79 -5.86
CA MET A 40 -6.28 7.27 -7.09
C MET A 40 -7.50 6.39 -6.80
N GLY A 41 -8.55 6.49 -7.63
CA GLY A 41 -9.68 5.57 -7.56
C GLY A 41 -9.23 4.12 -7.77
N ALA A 42 -9.82 3.17 -7.03
CA ALA A 42 -9.41 1.76 -7.07
C ALA A 42 -9.42 1.17 -8.49
N GLY A 43 -10.42 1.54 -9.30
CA GLY A 43 -10.50 1.10 -10.70
C GLY A 43 -9.33 1.59 -11.56
N ASP A 44 -8.92 2.85 -11.39
CA ASP A 44 -7.80 3.42 -12.15
C ASP A 44 -6.45 2.86 -11.68
N PHE A 45 -6.33 2.57 -10.38
CA PHE A 45 -5.17 1.87 -9.84
C PHE A 45 -5.02 0.47 -10.43
N LEU A 46 -6.12 -0.29 -10.55
CA LEU A 46 -6.09 -1.60 -11.18
C LEU A 46 -5.75 -1.52 -12.68
N LYS A 47 -6.27 -0.51 -13.39
CA LYS A 47 -5.91 -0.25 -14.80
C LYS A 47 -4.42 0.08 -14.94
N LEU A 48 -3.87 0.90 -14.05
CA LEU A 48 -2.44 1.22 -14.01
C LEU A 48 -1.60 -0.06 -13.84
N CYS A 49 -1.95 -0.89 -12.87
CA CYS A 49 -1.26 -2.17 -12.64
C CYS A 49 -1.30 -3.07 -13.89
N GLY A 50 -2.50 -3.26 -14.46
CA GLY A 50 -2.67 -4.08 -15.66
C GLY A 50 -1.93 -3.54 -16.88
N ARG A 51 -1.88 -2.22 -17.06
CA ARG A 51 -1.12 -1.58 -18.16
C ARG A 51 0.38 -1.76 -17.97
N LEU A 52 0.92 -1.53 -16.77
CA LEU A 52 2.34 -1.73 -16.50
C LEU A 52 2.79 -3.17 -16.79
N SER A 53 2.01 -4.18 -16.36
CA SER A 53 2.31 -5.58 -16.65
C SER A 53 2.27 -5.88 -18.15
N ARG A 54 1.30 -5.35 -18.90
CA ARG A 54 1.23 -5.51 -20.37
C ARG A 54 2.38 -4.84 -21.10
N LEU A 55 2.94 -3.77 -20.54
CA LEU A 55 4.07 -3.03 -21.10
C LEU A 55 5.44 -3.61 -20.69
N GLY A 56 5.46 -4.75 -20.00
CA GLY A 56 6.69 -5.48 -19.67
C GLY A 56 7.20 -5.29 -18.24
N ALA A 57 6.44 -4.65 -17.35
CA ALA A 57 6.80 -4.64 -15.93
C ALA A 57 6.62 -6.04 -15.30
N PRO A 58 7.43 -6.44 -14.31
CA PRO A 58 7.31 -7.73 -13.62
C PRO A 58 5.89 -8.00 -13.12
N ALA A 59 5.48 -9.27 -13.11
CA ALA A 59 4.13 -9.66 -12.69
C ALA A 59 3.81 -9.25 -11.24
N ALA A 60 4.83 -9.13 -10.38
CA ALA A 60 4.68 -8.68 -8.99
C ALA A 60 4.41 -7.16 -8.85
N THR A 61 4.44 -6.39 -9.95
CA THR A 61 4.26 -4.92 -9.94
C THR A 61 3.05 -4.47 -9.14
N GLY A 62 1.87 -5.06 -9.41
CA GLY A 62 0.63 -4.64 -8.76
C GLY A 62 0.66 -4.89 -7.24
N ARG A 63 1.26 -6.00 -6.82
CA ARG A 63 1.44 -6.32 -5.40
C ARG A 63 2.34 -5.29 -4.72
N HIS A 64 3.52 -5.00 -5.29
CA HIS A 64 4.46 -4.08 -4.65
C HIS A 64 4.01 -2.61 -4.72
N LEU A 65 3.20 -2.24 -5.72
CA LEU A 65 2.53 -0.93 -5.71
C LEU A 65 1.56 -0.79 -4.53
N ARG A 66 0.77 -1.82 -4.24
CA ARG A 66 -0.12 -1.81 -3.08
C ARG A 66 0.65 -1.77 -1.76
N GLU A 67 1.67 -2.63 -1.62
CA GLU A 67 2.54 -2.62 -0.43
C GLU A 67 3.24 -1.26 -0.24
N SER A 68 3.55 -0.53 -1.33
CA SER A 68 4.11 0.81 -1.21
C SER A 68 3.11 1.88 -0.79
N ILE A 69 1.84 1.74 -1.17
CA ILE A 69 0.78 2.64 -0.67
C ILE A 69 0.62 2.47 0.84
N GLU A 70 0.61 1.22 1.32
CA GLU A 70 0.55 0.92 2.75
C GLU A 70 1.78 1.47 3.48
N ALA A 71 2.98 1.29 2.93
CA ALA A 71 4.20 1.87 3.50
C ALA A 71 4.17 3.41 3.54
N ASP A 72 3.71 4.06 2.46
CA ASP A 72 3.58 5.53 2.39
C ASP A 72 2.57 6.05 3.42
N GLN A 73 1.47 5.33 3.67
CA GLN A 73 0.50 5.68 4.71
C GLN A 73 1.14 5.59 6.11
N VAL A 74 1.88 4.52 6.41
CA VAL A 74 2.60 4.39 7.68
C VAL A 74 3.60 5.54 7.88
N LEU A 75 4.40 5.83 6.85
CA LEU A 75 5.37 6.92 6.90
C LEU A 75 4.68 8.26 7.12
N THR A 76 3.61 8.54 6.36
CA THR A 76 2.84 9.78 6.46
C THR A 76 2.23 9.94 7.85
N THR A 77 1.59 8.90 8.38
CA THR A 77 1.03 8.94 9.74
C THR A 77 2.09 9.25 10.77
N GLY A 78 3.25 8.58 10.72
CA GLY A 78 4.31 8.83 11.70
C GLY A 78 5.00 10.19 11.55
N VAL A 79 5.17 10.69 10.33
CA VAL A 79 5.72 12.04 10.09
C VAL A 79 4.77 13.13 10.59
N VAL A 80 3.46 12.97 10.33
CA VAL A 80 2.43 13.93 10.73
C VAL A 80 2.19 13.90 12.24
N ALA A 81 2.16 12.72 12.85
CA ALA A 81 1.96 12.57 14.29
C ALA A 81 3.18 13.07 15.09
N GLY A 82 4.40 12.81 14.61
CA GLY A 82 5.63 13.18 15.32
C GLY A 82 5.67 12.54 16.72
N GLU A 83 5.68 13.34 17.77
CA GLU A 83 5.66 12.83 19.16
C GLU A 83 4.24 12.58 19.71
N SER A 84 3.22 12.86 18.91
CA SER A 84 1.82 12.75 19.34
C SER A 84 1.37 11.30 19.37
N TRP A 85 0.58 10.95 20.38
CA TRP A 85 -0.08 9.64 20.42
C TRP A 85 -1.12 9.54 19.30
N VAL A 86 -1.08 8.43 18.57
CA VAL A 86 -2.11 8.03 17.61
C VAL A 86 -2.79 6.79 18.16
N GLU A 87 -4.12 6.83 18.26
CA GLU A 87 -4.89 5.72 18.77
C GLU A 87 -4.58 4.44 17.96
N PRO A 88 -4.28 3.30 18.59
CA PRO A 88 -3.86 2.10 17.88
C PRO A 88 -4.80 1.71 16.75
N ASP A 89 -6.12 1.75 16.97
CA ASP A 89 -7.13 1.38 15.97
C ASP A 89 -7.16 2.33 14.75
N SER A 90 -6.63 3.54 14.88
CA SER A 90 -6.50 4.51 13.80
C SER A 90 -5.14 4.43 13.08
N HIS A 91 -4.19 3.68 13.66
CA HIS A 91 -2.83 3.59 13.13
C HIS A 91 -2.74 2.53 12.01
N PRO A 92 -2.19 2.85 10.82
CA PRO A 92 -2.13 1.91 9.69
C PRO A 92 -1.33 0.62 10.01
N LEU A 93 -0.36 0.70 10.93
CA LEU A 93 0.31 -0.50 11.47
C LEU A 93 -0.64 -1.45 12.20
N ALA A 94 -1.60 -0.96 12.99
CA ALA A 94 -2.52 -1.85 13.70
C ALA A 94 -3.52 -2.53 12.76
N ALA A 95 -3.92 -1.84 11.68
CA ALA A 95 -4.84 -2.36 10.68
C ALA A 95 -4.20 -3.36 9.70
N SER A 96 -2.86 -3.45 9.65
CA SER A 96 -2.14 -4.22 8.64
C SER A 96 -1.43 -5.44 9.24
N VAL A 97 -1.58 -6.60 8.60
CA VAL A 97 -0.71 -7.75 8.89
C VAL A 97 0.70 -7.40 8.41
N HIS A 98 1.60 -7.14 9.36
CA HIS A 98 2.96 -6.71 9.09
C HIS A 98 3.73 -7.79 8.33
N ARG A 99 3.80 -7.61 7.00
CA ARG A 99 4.66 -8.42 6.15
C ARG A 99 6.05 -7.81 6.14
N TRP A 100 7.06 -8.67 6.14
CA TRP A 100 8.46 -8.28 5.96
C TRP A 100 8.67 -7.38 4.74
N THR A 101 7.88 -7.55 3.68
CA THR A 101 7.92 -6.69 2.47
C THR A 101 7.60 -5.24 2.78
N ILE A 102 6.51 -4.96 3.50
CA ILE A 102 6.08 -3.61 3.89
C ILE A 102 7.10 -2.98 4.84
N THR A 103 7.57 -3.73 5.85
CA THR A 103 8.61 -3.23 6.78
C THR A 103 9.87 -2.79 6.04
N ASN A 104 10.33 -3.55 5.05
CA ASN A 104 11.50 -3.14 4.26
C ASN A 104 11.22 -1.91 3.40
N LEU A 105 10.00 -1.73 2.88
CA LEU A 105 9.63 -0.52 2.14
C LEU A 105 9.64 0.72 3.03
N ILE A 106 9.13 0.60 4.26
CA ILE A 106 9.18 1.67 5.28
C ILE A 106 10.63 2.01 5.65
N LEU A 107 11.49 1.00 5.81
CA LEU A 107 12.89 1.18 6.19
C LEU A 107 13.79 1.64 5.03
N TRP A 108 13.38 1.44 3.78
CA TRP A 108 14.18 1.79 2.62
C TRP A 108 14.64 3.27 2.59
N PRO A 109 13.78 4.29 2.77
CA PRO A 109 14.22 5.68 2.81
C PRO A 109 15.18 5.99 3.98
N ILE A 110 15.18 5.17 5.04
CA ILE A 110 16.02 5.34 6.23
C ILE A 110 17.39 4.69 6.04
N LEU A 111 17.41 3.46 5.53
CA LEU A 111 18.62 2.66 5.35
C LEU A 111 19.36 2.95 4.04
N GLY A 112 18.64 3.51 3.06
CA GLY A 112 19.16 3.77 1.73
C GLY A 112 19.55 2.52 0.92
N ARG A 113 19.03 1.35 1.31
CA ARG A 113 19.32 0.07 0.65
C ARG A 113 18.05 -0.46 0.01
N ILE A 114 18.13 -0.82 -1.26
CA ILE A 114 16.99 -1.42 -1.97
C ILE A 114 16.61 -2.76 -1.30
N PRO A 115 15.33 -2.96 -0.96
CA PRO A 115 14.84 -4.24 -0.47
C PRO A 115 15.12 -5.37 -1.46
N ARG A 116 15.56 -6.54 -0.97
CA ARG A 116 15.91 -7.70 -1.82
C ARG A 116 14.81 -8.12 -2.78
N HIS A 117 13.55 -8.07 -2.33
CA HIS A 117 12.39 -8.43 -3.14
C HIS A 117 12.13 -7.44 -4.29
N LEU A 118 12.78 -6.28 -4.31
CA LEU A 118 12.68 -5.32 -5.40
C LEU A 118 13.82 -5.45 -6.43
N HIS A 119 14.75 -6.39 -6.26
CA HIS A 119 15.88 -6.53 -7.18
C HIS A 119 15.45 -6.85 -8.62
N GLU A 120 14.31 -7.53 -8.81
CA GLU A 120 13.74 -7.79 -10.14
C GLU A 120 13.32 -6.51 -10.89
N PHE A 121 13.11 -5.40 -10.16
CA PHE A 121 12.76 -4.11 -10.75
C PHE A 121 13.98 -3.23 -11.04
N VAL A 122 15.19 -3.66 -10.68
CA VAL A 122 16.40 -2.91 -10.97
C VAL A 122 16.64 -2.96 -12.48
N PRO A 123 16.64 -1.81 -13.18
CA PRO A 123 16.85 -1.78 -14.61
C PRO A 123 18.25 -2.31 -14.93
N GLN A 124 18.34 -3.21 -15.90
CA GLN A 124 19.61 -3.76 -16.38
C GLN A 124 20.40 -2.75 -17.23
N VAL A 125 19.75 -1.69 -17.69
CA VAL A 125 20.37 -0.64 -18.51
C VAL A 125 20.90 0.48 -17.60
N PRO A 126 22.18 0.89 -17.76
CA PRO A 126 22.76 2.01 -17.02
C PRO A 126 21.98 3.30 -17.23
N ARG A 127 21.67 4.00 -16.12
CA ARG A 127 20.92 5.25 -16.16
C ARG A 127 21.80 6.42 -16.61
N ARG A 128 21.23 7.35 -17.38
CA ARG A 128 21.89 8.61 -17.75
C ARG A 128 21.50 9.70 -16.74
N GLY A 129 22.48 10.19 -15.98
CA GLY A 129 22.34 11.34 -15.09
C GLY A 129 21.93 11.04 -13.63
N PRO A 130 22.09 12.03 -12.73
CA PRO A 130 21.80 11.90 -11.31
C PRO A 130 20.28 11.93 -11.07
N THR A 131 19.68 10.76 -10.88
CA THR A 131 18.27 10.64 -10.49
C THR A 131 18.17 9.86 -9.18
N PRO A 132 17.33 10.28 -8.21
CA PRO A 132 17.18 9.55 -6.95
C PRO A 132 16.85 8.07 -7.21
N THR A 133 17.68 7.18 -6.69
CA THR A 133 17.52 5.72 -6.82
C THR A 133 16.59 5.15 -5.75
N GLN A 134 16.28 5.94 -4.74
CA GLN A 134 15.49 5.56 -3.58
C GLN A 134 14.49 6.66 -3.21
N PRO A 135 13.40 6.32 -2.51
CA PRO A 135 12.59 7.31 -1.82
C PRO A 135 13.43 8.09 -0.82
N THR A 136 13.15 9.38 -0.68
CA THR A 136 13.88 10.29 0.20
C THR A 136 12.95 10.82 1.27
N LEU A 137 13.43 10.83 2.51
CA LEU A 137 12.85 11.59 3.62
C LEU A 137 13.87 12.65 4.02
N SER A 138 13.42 13.88 4.28
CA SER A 138 14.26 14.92 4.88
C SER A 138 14.72 14.49 6.28
N ALA A 139 15.79 15.12 6.79
CA ALA A 139 16.30 14.83 8.12
C ALA A 139 15.24 15.08 9.22
N GLU A 140 14.42 16.10 9.03
CA GLU A 140 13.32 16.43 9.93
C GLU A 140 12.21 15.36 9.90
N GLU A 141 11.72 14.99 8.72
CA GLU A 141 10.71 13.94 8.56
C GLU A 141 11.19 12.61 9.13
N ARG A 142 12.45 12.25 8.90
CA ARG A 142 13.07 11.05 9.47
C ARG A 142 13.06 11.10 11.00
N THR A 143 13.40 12.25 11.59
CA THR A 143 13.41 12.42 13.06
C THR A 143 12.00 12.31 13.63
N ARG A 144 11.02 13.01 13.04
CA ARG A 144 9.62 12.93 13.45
C ARG A 144 9.07 11.50 13.38
N PHE A 145 9.32 10.81 12.27
CA PHE A 145 8.91 9.42 12.09
C PHE A 145 9.55 8.48 13.13
N LEU A 146 10.83 8.64 13.42
CA LEU A 146 11.52 7.81 14.42
C LEU A 146 11.05 8.09 15.85
N ASN A 147 10.71 9.34 16.17
CA ASN A 147 10.13 9.71 17.47
C ASN A 147 8.71 9.16 17.63
N HIS A 148 7.97 9.05 16.52
CA HIS A 148 6.63 8.46 16.49
C HIS A 148 6.63 6.96 16.75
N LEU A 149 7.64 6.24 16.23
CA LEU A 149 7.76 4.82 16.50
C LEU A 149 7.93 4.63 18.00
N PRO A 150 7.01 3.92 18.68
CA PRO A 150 7.03 3.83 20.12
C PRO A 150 8.40 3.32 20.59
N ASP A 151 8.97 4.04 21.55
CA ASP A 151 10.19 3.64 22.24
C ASP A 151 9.94 2.26 22.85
N HIS A 152 10.37 1.22 22.16
CA HIS A 152 10.29 -0.18 22.61
C HIS A 152 11.15 -0.38 23.86
N ARG A 153 11.94 0.62 24.29
CA ARG A 153 12.57 0.64 25.62
C ARG A 153 11.60 0.98 26.76
N ARG A 154 10.48 1.66 26.53
CA ARG A 154 9.52 2.02 27.61
C ARG A 154 8.63 0.86 28.06
N THR A 155 8.30 -0.08 27.17
CA THR A 155 7.43 -1.23 27.50
C THR A 155 8.11 -2.32 28.34
N ARG A 156 9.45 -2.41 28.35
CA ARG A 156 10.17 -3.34 29.25
C ARG A 156 10.24 -2.86 30.70
N THR A 157 10.04 -1.58 30.97
CA THR A 157 10.15 -1.01 32.32
C THR A 157 8.81 -0.99 33.08
N ALA A 158 7.68 -1.11 32.37
CA ALA A 158 6.35 -1.18 32.97
C ALA A 158 5.96 -2.60 33.44
N VAL A 159 6.48 -3.65 32.80
CA VAL A 159 6.24 -5.06 33.23
C VAL A 159 7.13 -5.49 34.40
N ARG A 160 8.17 -4.72 34.74
CA ARG A 160 9.08 -4.99 35.88
C ARG A 160 8.85 -4.08 37.10
N ARG A 161 7.67 -3.44 37.22
CA ARG A 161 7.21 -2.75 38.45
C ARG A 161 5.84 -3.22 38.95
N GLY A 162 5.43 -4.43 38.55
CA GLY A 162 4.22 -5.11 39.04
C GLY A 162 4.50 -6.32 39.94
N ALA A 163 5.68 -6.40 40.58
CA ALA A 163 6.06 -7.53 41.42
C ALA A 163 6.67 -7.06 42.75
N THR A 164 5.84 -6.46 43.58
CA THR A 164 5.96 -6.56 45.04
C THR A 164 4.55 -6.69 45.59
N ALA A 165 4.11 -7.94 45.72
CA ALA A 165 3.00 -8.28 46.59
C ALA A 165 3.38 -7.91 48.04
N PRO A 166 2.44 -7.41 48.86
CA PRO A 166 2.69 -7.06 50.25
C PRO A 166 2.91 -8.33 51.08
N THR A 167 4.09 -8.43 51.68
CA THR A 167 4.43 -9.45 52.66
C THR A 167 3.64 -9.22 53.95
N GLY A 168 2.66 -10.08 54.18
CA GLY A 168 2.40 -10.73 55.47
C GLY A 168 1.83 -9.87 56.61
N ARG A 169 0.54 -10.07 56.89
CA ARG A 169 0.03 -10.31 58.26
C ARG A 169 -1.46 -10.71 58.24
N LEU A 170 -1.74 -11.95 58.63
CA LEU A 170 -2.97 -12.40 59.30
C LEU A 170 -2.52 -13.48 60.32
N PRO A 171 -3.29 -13.83 61.38
CA PRO A 171 -4.55 -13.28 61.89
C PRO A 171 -4.57 -13.13 63.45
N PRO A 172 -5.74 -12.91 64.11
CA PRO A 172 -6.47 -14.09 64.57
C PRO A 172 -8.01 -14.02 64.48
N ARG A 173 -8.57 -15.17 64.09
CA ARG A 173 -9.76 -15.86 64.61
C ARG A 173 -11.03 -15.03 64.91
N LEU A 174 -12.10 -15.36 64.19
CA LEU A 174 -13.41 -15.63 64.81
C LEU A 174 -14.13 -16.76 64.06
N ARG A 175 -14.98 -17.43 64.82
CA ARG A 175 -15.38 -18.84 64.71
C ARG A 175 -16.49 -19.11 63.68
N ARG A 176 -16.40 -20.31 63.08
CA ARG A 176 -17.46 -21.31 62.83
C ARG A 176 -18.93 -20.87 62.98
N THR A 177 -19.76 -21.21 61.98
CA THR A 177 -20.96 -22.09 62.05
C THR A 177 -21.37 -22.43 60.60
N THR A 178 -21.18 -23.67 60.12
CA THR A 178 -22.13 -24.81 60.00
C THR A 178 -23.34 -24.66 59.05
N ARG A 179 -23.61 -25.77 58.33
CA ARG A 179 -24.73 -26.14 57.43
C ARG A 179 -24.60 -25.66 55.97
N GLY A 180 -24.72 -26.49 54.94
CA GLY A 180 -25.19 -27.87 54.82
C GLY A 180 -26.10 -28.01 53.59
N GLY A 181 -25.87 -29.01 52.73
CA GLY A 181 -26.66 -29.37 51.53
C GLY A 181 -25.92 -29.04 50.24
N ARG A 182 -25.35 -29.95 49.42
CA ARG A 182 -25.69 -31.29 48.91
C ARG A 182 -26.88 -31.34 47.92
N LEU A 183 -26.57 -31.92 46.75
CA LEU A 183 -27.41 -32.55 45.69
C LEU A 183 -27.83 -31.68 44.49
N ALA A 184 -26.99 -31.69 43.43
CA ALA A 184 -27.14 -32.43 42.14
C ALA A 184 -28.51 -32.39 41.35
N PRO A 185 -28.63 -33.00 40.14
CA PRO A 185 -28.71 -32.30 38.85
C PRO A 185 -29.95 -32.68 38.00
N HIS A 186 -30.23 -31.97 36.90
CA HIS A 186 -31.00 -32.39 35.71
C HIS A 186 -30.95 -31.20 34.73
N GLY A 187 -30.67 -31.28 33.43
CA GLY A 187 -31.09 -32.26 32.42
C GLY A 187 -31.92 -31.51 31.37
N VAL A 188 -31.86 -31.97 30.11
CA VAL A 188 -32.76 -31.64 28.98
C VAL A 188 -32.27 -30.59 27.96
N GLU A 189 -31.62 -31.13 26.93
CA GLU A 189 -31.71 -30.68 25.52
C GLU A 189 -33.15 -30.92 25.01
N PRO A 190 -33.69 -30.15 24.04
CA PRO A 190 -33.74 -30.77 22.72
C PRO A 190 -33.62 -29.80 21.52
N ARG A 191 -33.03 -30.39 20.48
CA ARG A 191 -33.24 -30.23 19.03
C ARG A 191 -34.47 -29.46 18.55
N GLY A 192 -34.24 -28.64 17.52
CA GLY A 192 -35.25 -28.23 16.54
C GLY A 192 -34.64 -27.48 15.35
N THR A 193 -34.36 -28.18 14.26
CA THR A 193 -34.49 -27.64 12.89
C THR A 193 -35.82 -28.11 12.32
N PRO A 194 -36.48 -27.33 11.44
CA PRO A 194 -36.39 -27.66 10.02
C PRO A 194 -36.51 -26.48 9.03
N GLN A 195 -35.74 -26.62 7.93
CA GLN A 195 -36.11 -26.43 6.52
C GLN A 195 -36.87 -25.19 5.98
N ALA A 196 -36.24 -24.67 4.90
CA ALA A 196 -36.78 -24.50 3.55
C ALA A 196 -37.56 -23.22 3.16
N ARG A 197 -37.05 -22.60 2.06
CA ARG A 197 -37.72 -22.05 0.85
C ARG A 197 -36.82 -20.93 0.31
N ARG A 198 -36.17 -20.98 -0.85
CA ARG A 198 -36.55 -21.33 -2.24
C ARG A 198 -37.62 -20.40 -2.84
N ALA A 199 -37.16 -19.38 -3.56
CA ALA A 199 -37.77 -18.65 -4.68
C ALA A 199 -36.60 -17.85 -5.31
N GLU A 200 -36.09 -18.03 -6.54
CA GLU A 200 -36.66 -18.24 -7.88
C GLU A 200 -37.66 -17.14 -8.33
N HIS A 201 -37.11 -16.11 -8.99
CA HIS A 201 -37.69 -15.32 -10.10
C HIS A 201 -36.47 -14.67 -10.80
N ARG A 202 -35.99 -14.98 -12.02
CA ARG A 202 -36.55 -15.21 -13.38
C ARG A 202 -37.27 -14.01 -14.00
N GLY A 203 -36.64 -13.48 -15.07
CA GLY A 203 -37.23 -12.71 -16.17
C GLY A 203 -37.02 -11.19 -16.06
N THR A 204 -36.66 -10.40 -17.08
CA THR A 204 -36.75 -10.55 -18.55
C THR A 204 -35.96 -9.41 -19.22
N PRO A 205 -35.54 -9.54 -20.51
CA PRO A 205 -34.61 -8.65 -21.19
C PRO A 205 -35.28 -7.64 -22.14
N GLY A 206 -34.51 -6.65 -22.59
CA GLY A 206 -34.80 -5.75 -23.71
C GLY A 206 -33.74 -4.64 -23.68
N GLY A 207 -33.01 -4.28 -24.72
CA GLY A 207 -33.24 -4.30 -26.16
C GLY A 207 -32.47 -3.07 -26.71
N PRO A 208 -32.08 -3.02 -27.99
CA PRO A 208 -30.92 -2.28 -28.46
C PRO A 208 -31.26 -0.90 -29.05
N LEU A 209 -30.31 0.05 -29.02
CA LEU A 209 -30.32 1.26 -29.86
C LEU A 209 -28.90 1.64 -30.34
N SER A 210 -28.51 1.00 -31.43
CA SER A 210 -28.08 1.58 -32.70
C SER A 210 -27.90 3.12 -32.87
N ILE A 211 -26.78 3.43 -33.57
CA ILE A 211 -26.54 4.48 -34.59
C ILE A 211 -26.17 5.90 -34.12
N SER A 212 -24.91 6.30 -34.37
CA SER A 212 -24.56 7.40 -35.31
C SER A 212 -23.06 7.77 -35.27
N SER A 213 -22.34 7.40 -36.33
CA SER A 213 -21.31 8.25 -36.94
C SER A 213 -21.99 9.06 -38.05
N PRO A 214 -21.51 10.27 -38.41
CA PRO A 214 -20.58 10.35 -39.55
C PRO A 214 -19.62 11.57 -39.60
N GLY A 215 -18.55 11.40 -40.38
CA GLY A 215 -17.86 12.47 -41.13
C GLY A 215 -16.73 13.20 -40.38
N GLY A 216 -15.54 13.42 -40.94
CA GLY A 216 -15.04 13.20 -42.28
C GLY A 216 -13.70 13.92 -42.47
N ARG A 217 -13.08 13.66 -43.64
CA ARG A 217 -11.93 14.37 -44.27
C ARG A 217 -10.55 14.06 -43.67
N ARG A 218 -9.78 13.13 -44.26
CA ARG A 218 -8.93 13.32 -45.46
C ARG A 218 -8.30 14.71 -45.53
N ARG A 219 -7.00 14.81 -45.23
CA ARG A 219 -6.01 15.41 -46.13
C ARG A 219 -4.69 14.62 -46.04
N GLN A 220 -4.35 14.04 -47.18
CA GLN A 220 -3.01 13.58 -47.53
C GLN A 220 -2.12 14.82 -47.67
N HIS A 221 -0.88 14.79 -47.21
CA HIS A 221 0.25 15.44 -47.88
C HIS A 221 1.58 14.93 -47.29
N THR A 222 2.27 14.17 -48.11
CA THR A 222 3.70 13.84 -48.11
C THR A 222 4.02 13.69 -49.62
N PRO A 223 5.23 13.94 -50.15
CA PRO A 223 6.51 14.32 -49.55
C PRO A 223 7.12 15.60 -50.15
N LEU A 224 8.21 16.11 -49.57
CA LEU A 224 9.25 16.75 -50.39
C LEU A 224 10.64 16.41 -49.85
N ARG A 225 11.43 15.94 -50.81
CA ARG A 225 12.77 15.36 -50.75
C ARG A 225 13.80 16.47 -50.98
N LEU A 226 15.06 16.17 -50.64
CA LEU A 226 16.31 16.85 -51.03
C LEU A 226 16.62 18.21 -50.38
N ARG A 227 17.75 18.29 -49.65
CA ARG A 227 19.06 18.56 -50.29
C ARG A 227 20.23 18.30 -49.33
N ARG A 228 21.24 17.57 -49.85
CA ARG A 228 22.65 17.60 -49.43
C ARG A 228 23.29 18.93 -49.85
N ALA A 229 24.24 19.42 -49.06
CA ALA A 229 25.42 20.18 -49.45
C ALA A 229 26.47 19.94 -48.34
N HIS A 230 27.56 19.20 -48.64
CA HIS A 230 28.94 19.70 -48.84
C HIS A 230 29.59 20.22 -47.54
N ASP A 231 30.66 19.58 -47.04
CA ASP A 231 32.09 19.87 -47.35
C ASP A 231 32.41 21.34 -47.03
N GLU A 232 33.36 21.73 -46.18
CA GLU A 232 34.75 21.29 -45.98
C GLU A 232 35.32 22.02 -44.71
N PRO A 233 36.60 21.82 -44.31
CA PRO A 233 37.12 21.99 -42.95
C PRO A 233 37.86 23.33 -42.70
N GLY A 234 38.23 23.52 -41.44
CA GLY A 234 39.23 24.47 -40.94
C GLY A 234 39.77 23.99 -39.60
#